data_AF-A0A8K0K593-F1
#
_entry.id   AF-A0A8K0K593-F1
#
_cell.length_a   1.000
_cell.length_b   1.000
_cell.length_c   1.000
_cell.angle_alpha   90.00
_cell.angle_beta   90.00
_cell.angle_gamma   90.00
#
_symmetry.space_group_name_H-M   'P 1'
#
loop_
_entity.id
_entity.type
_entity.pdbx_description
1 polymer ?
#
loop_
_entity_poly.entity_id
_entity_poly.type
_entity_poly.pdbx_seq_one_letter_code
_entity_poly.pdbx_strand_id
1 'polypeptide(L)' 'MEESLDKCLEEIHQLPNVIGVLYADKHGLCLGAKGSASNQSAGVITAIADQAAKLEPNSKPPVVVLESDSK' A
#
# COMPACT_ATOMS: atom_id res chain seq x y z
N MET A 1 -0.08 20.31 3.93
CA MET A 1 0.98 19.28 3.96
C MET A 1 0.41 17.92 3.56
N GLU A 2 -0.85 17.60 3.89
CA GLU A 2 -1.53 16.38 3.41
C GLU A 2 -2.12 16.52 1.99
N GLU A 3 -2.39 17.74 1.53
CA GLU A 3 -3.01 18.00 0.21
C GLU A 3 -2.23 17.39 -0.97
N SER A 4 -0.90 17.33 -0.90
CA SER A 4 -0.09 16.68 -1.94
C SER A 4 -0.20 15.16 -1.92
N LEU A 5 -0.35 14.57 -0.73
CA LEU A 5 -0.57 13.13 -0.58
C LEU A 5 -1.98 12.75 -1.06
N ASP A 6 -2.99 13.53 -0.67
CA ASP A 6 -4.37 13.31 -1.11
C ASP A 6 -4.51 13.40 -2.63
N LYS A 7 -3.87 14.37 -3.27
CA LYS A 7 -3.83 14.48 -4.74
C LYS A 7 -3.18 13.25 -5.37
N CYS A 8 -2.05 12.78 -4.85
CA CYS A 8 -1.39 11.57 -5.34
C CYS A 8 -2.29 10.32 -5.22
N LEU A 9 -2.95 10.15 -4.07
CA LEU A 9 -3.88 9.03 -3.87
C LEU A 9 -5.07 9.09 -4.83
N GLU A 10 -5.59 10.29 -5.09
CA GLU A 10 -6.68 10.51 -6.04
C GLU A 10 -6.25 10.20 -7.48
N GLU A 11 -5.07 10.67 -7.90
CA GLU A 11 -4.50 10.38 -9.23
C GLU A 11 -4.31 8.87 -9.45
N ILE A 12 -3.81 8.14 -8.45
CA ILE A 12 -3.64 6.68 -8.53
C ILE A 12 -5.00 5.98 -8.60
N HIS A 13 -5.98 6.41 -7.80
CA HIS A 13 -7.31 5.81 -7.79
C HIS A 13 -8.05 5.98 -9.13
N GLN A 14 -7.75 7.04 -9.89
CA GLN A 14 -8.34 7.31 -11.20
C GLN A 14 -7.73 6.46 -12.33
N LEU A 15 -6.65 5.71 -12.08
CA LEU A 15 -6.07 4.83 -13.08
C LEU A 15 -7.01 3.67 -13.42
N PRO A 16 -7.05 3.23 -14.70
CA PRO A 16 -7.84 2.07 -15.10
C PRO A 16 -7.45 0.82 -14.29
N ASN A 17 -8.45 0.06 -13.86
CA ASN A 17 -8.32 -1.18 -13.07
C ASN A 17 -7.77 -1.00 -11.63
N VAL A 18 -7.66 0.23 -11.12
CA VAL A 18 -7.35 0.48 -9.71
C VAL A 18 -8.64 0.67 -8.91
N ILE A 19 -8.97 -0.29 -8.05
CA ILE A 19 -10.18 -0.21 -7.20
C ILE A 19 -9.94 0.48 -5.86
N GLY A 20 -8.69 0.59 -5.42
CA GLY A 20 -8.33 1.25 -4.17
C GLY A 20 -6.82 1.40 -4.02
N VAL A 21 -6.42 2.34 -3.16
CA VAL A 21 -5.03 2.62 -2.84
C VAL A 21 -4.91 2.99 -1.37
N LEU A 22 -3.82 2.57 -0.73
CA LEU A 22 -3.52 2.87 0.67
C LEU A 22 -2.04 3.22 0.79
N TYR A 23 -1.74 4.23 1.60
CA TYR A 23 -0.39 4.66 1.96
C TYR A 23 -0.20 4.51 3.46
N ALA A 24 0.84 3.80 3.87
CA ALA A 24 1.17 3.53 5.26
C ALA A 24 2.63 3.87 5.56
N ASP A 25 2.93 4.17 6.82
CA ASP A 25 4.30 4.32 7.27
C ASP A 25 4.93 2.96 7.67
N LYS A 26 6.21 3.02 8.06
CA LYS A 26 7.00 1.87 8.52
C LYS A 26 6.48 1.22 9.82
N HIS A 27 5.57 1.86 10.54
CA HIS A 27 4.96 1.33 11.76
C HIS A 27 3.58 0.73 11.49
N GLY A 28 3.11 0.76 10.23
CA GLY A 28 1.80 0.27 9.85
C GLY A 28 0.67 1.26 10.12
N LEU A 29 1.00 2.54 10.36
CA LEU A 29 -0.01 3.60 10.48
C LEU A 29 -0.52 3.98 9.09
N CYS A 30 -1.83 3.95 8.89
CA CYS A 30 -2.46 4.43 7.67
C CYS A 30 -2.35 5.96 7.60
N LEU A 31 -1.67 6.46 6.58
CA LEU A 31 -1.52 7.89 6.29
C LEU A 31 -2.53 8.38 5.24
N GLY A 32 -3.13 7.47 4.48
CA GLY A 32 -4.23 7.78 3.56
C GLY A 32 -4.73 6.55 2.83
N ALA A 33 -6.03 6.56 2.48
CA ALA A 33 -6.67 5.48 1.73
C ALA A 33 -7.79 6.02 0.84
N LYS A 34 -7.99 5.40 -0.33
CA LYS A 34 -9.05 5.72 -1.30
C LYS A 34 -9.64 4.44 -1.89
N GLY A 35 -10.87 4.54 -2.39
CA GLY A 35 -11.59 3.43 -3.02
C GLY A 35 -11.89 2.30 -2.04
N SER A 36 -11.70 1.06 -2.48
CA SER A 36 -11.96 -0.15 -1.69
C SER A 36 -10.85 -0.55 -0.71
N ALA A 37 -9.74 0.20 -0.66
CA ALA A 37 -8.66 -0.10 0.27
C ALA A 37 -9.04 0.28 1.71
N SER A 38 -9.01 -0.70 2.63
CA SER A 38 -9.34 -0.49 4.04
C SER A 38 -8.17 0.09 4.81
N ASN A 39 -8.36 1.18 5.55
CA ASN A 39 -7.34 1.73 6.45
C ASN A 39 -6.86 0.71 7.52
N GLN A 40 -7.69 -0.28 7.85
CA GLN A 40 -7.35 -1.35 8.80
C GLN A 40 -6.30 -2.34 8.25
N SER A 41 -6.09 -2.38 6.92
CA SER A 41 -5.10 -3.28 6.32
C SER A 41 -3.67 -2.72 6.34
N ALA A 42 -3.46 -1.46 6.76
CA ALA A 42 -2.13 -0.84 6.80
C ALA A 42 -1.11 -1.67 7.59
N GLY A 43 -1.49 -2.12 8.80
CA GLY A 43 -0.60 -2.91 9.66
C GLY A 43 -0.17 -4.23 9.02
N VAL A 44 -1.09 -4.97 8.41
CA VAL A 44 -0.76 -6.27 7.78
C VAL A 44 0.06 -6.09 6.50
N ILE A 45 -0.22 -5.07 5.68
CA ILE A 45 0.54 -4.79 4.46
C ILE A 45 1.99 -4.40 4.81
N THR A 46 2.19 -3.52 5.79
CA THR A 46 3.53 -3.15 6.26
C THR A 46 4.28 -4.35 6.83
N ALA A 47 3.61 -5.20 7.63
CA ALA A 47 4.23 -6.41 8.16
C ALA A 47 4.68 -7.38 7.06
N ILE A 48 3.87 -7.57 6.01
CA ILE A 48 4.25 -8.40 4.86
C ILE A 48 5.46 -7.82 4.13
N ALA A 49 5.47 -6.50 3.88
CA ALA A 49 6.59 -5.82 3.23
C ALA A 49 7.89 -5.97 4.05
N ASP A 50 7.81 -5.79 5.37
CA ASP A 50 8.95 -5.96 6.29
C ASP A 50 9.49 -7.38 6.31
N GLN A 51 8.62 -8.40 6.25
CA GLN A 51 9.06 -9.79 6.18
C GLN A 51 9.69 -10.11 4.81
N ALA A 52 9.11 -9.61 3.72
CA ALA A 52 9.66 -9.80 2.39
C ALA A 52 11.05 -9.17 2.24
N ALA A 53 11.26 -7.98 2.81
CA ALA A 53 12.56 -7.30 2.78
C ALA A 53 13.67 -8.08 3.51
N LYS A 54 13.32 -8.92 4.49
CA LYS A 54 14.30 -9.76 5.22
C LYS A 54 14.80 -10.96 4.43
N LEU A 55 14.13 -11.34 3.34
CA LEU A 55 14.57 -12.46 2.49
C LEU A 55 15.90 -12.13 1.79
N GLU A 56 16.07 -10.86 1.38
CA GLU A 56 17.26 -10.38 0.68
C GLU A 56 17.70 -9.02 1.28
N PRO A 57 18.31 -9.00 2.48
CA PRO A 57 18.53 -7.77 3.26
C PRO A 57 19.42 -6.72 2.61
N ASN A 58 20.25 -7.12 1.65
CA ASN A 58 21.21 -6.25 0.95
C ASN A 58 20.70 -5.82 -0.44
N SER A 59 19.47 -6.19 -0.80
CA SER A 59 18.84 -5.88 -2.07
C SER A 59 17.90 -4.68 -1.97
N LYS A 60 17.39 -4.21 -3.12
CA LYS A 60 16.34 -3.19 -3.15
C LYS A 60 15.05 -3.73 -2.51
N PRO A 61 14.18 -2.88 -1.94
CA PRO A 61 12.90 -3.30 -1.40
C PRO A 61 12.09 -4.10 -2.44
N PRO A 62 11.57 -5.28 -2.08
CA PRO A 62 10.82 -6.11 -3.02
C PRO A 62 9.44 -5.52 -3.29
N VAL A 63 8.86 -5.90 -4.43
CA VAL A 63 7.43 -5.71 -4.71
C VAL A 63 6.72 -7.01 -4.32
N VAL A 64 5.72 -6.91 -3.44
CA VAL A 64 4.90 -8.06 -3.03
C VAL A 64 3.57 -8.01 -3.79
N VAL A 65 3.25 -9.11 -4.49
CA VAL A 65 1.99 -9.28 -5.21
C VAL A 65 1.19 -10.39 -4.53
N LEU A 66 -0.06 -10.09 -4.19
CA LEU A 66 -1.01 -11.05 -3.64
C LEU A 66 -2.10 -11.26 -4.68
N GLU A 67 -2.26 -12.50 -5.15
CA GLU A 67 -3.25 -12.87 -6.16
C GLU A 67 -4.27 -13.81 -5.54
N SER A 68 -5.55 -13.60 -5.87
CA SER A 68 -6.65 -14.45 -5.41
C SER A 68 -7.70 -14.56 -6.51
N ASP A 69 -8.55 -15.60 -6.46
CA ASP A 69 -9.69 -15.72 -7.37
C ASP A 69 -10.78 -14.65 -7.11
N SER A 70 -10.72 -14.01 -5.95
CA SER A 70 -11.50 -12.81 -5.64
C SER A 70 -10.94 -11.59 -6.38
N LYS A 71 -11.87 -10.75 -6.88
CA LYS A 71 -11.61 -9.49 -7.61
C LYS A 71 -10.53 -8.62 -6.98
#